data_AF-A0A8H4YFD1-F1
#
_entry.id   AF-A0A8H4YFD1-F1
#
_cell.length_a   1.000
_cell.length_b   1.000
_cell.length_c   1.000
_cell.angle_alpha   90.00
_cell.angle_beta   90.00
_cell.angle_gamma   90.00
#
_symmetry.space_group_name_H-M   'P 1'
#
loop_
_entity.id
_entity.type
_entity.pdbx_description
1 polymer ?
#
loop_
_entity_poly.entity_id
_entity_poly.type
_entity_poly.pdbx_seq_one_letter_code
_entity_poly.pdbx_strand_id
1 'polypeptide(L)'
;MAKAHESPRGFRTGFHTSKFGKVPLRIFVGAEPMYFIPHGQPIIELFKASRHLTTKSLGVMTVRDAFGLPESDMPIYVDEDSQFGHVDPLKRFDFVQHRDLHALLTGGPLNSMTAKFVEVYSDIIEKDTRLNEDDWTEVDDLYEWLKNNLLRAAITALCGDKFLEISPNFLEDFWLFDYHLPSLFKRMPRWLVPKSYAARDKCVESMLRYHEYGNQLFDFTDEDGVVKKDWTSEFGTRLMSARQKMFQSVGMTPRGGAALDLGLMWAVNANAIPAGMWILLDILLDKDLKDRVMAEMQPSFIDKSLSFEIDKLCSGPLINSIYLETLRLRVASPVGRTSIISNLK
;
A
#
# COMPACT_ATOMS: atom_id res chain seq x y z
N MET A 1 7.02 -30.52 -25.33
CA MET A 1 6.77 -29.07 -25.44
C MET A 1 7.26 -28.39 -24.17
N ALA A 2 8.47 -27.84 -24.19
CA ALA A 2 9.02 -27.12 -23.05
C ALA A 2 8.29 -25.77 -22.90
N LYS A 3 7.46 -25.62 -21.87
CA LYS A 3 6.93 -24.31 -21.47
C LYS A 3 8.04 -23.59 -20.73
N ALA A 4 8.78 -22.74 -21.44
CA ALA A 4 9.57 -21.72 -20.80
C ALA A 4 8.59 -20.76 -20.10
N HIS A 5 8.48 -20.87 -18.78
CA HIS A 5 7.89 -19.81 -17.97
C HIS A 5 8.88 -18.63 -17.98
N GLU A 6 8.85 -17.83 -19.05
CA GLU A 6 9.56 -16.55 -19.03
C GLU A 6 8.92 -15.66 -17.97
N SER A 7 9.74 -15.13 -17.07
CA SER A 7 9.31 -14.09 -16.14
C SER A 7 8.80 -12.87 -16.94
N PRO A 8 7.87 -12.06 -16.41
CA PRO A 8 7.41 -10.85 -17.09
C PRO A 8 8.55 -9.92 -17.52
N ARG A 9 9.66 -9.91 -16.75
CA ARG A 9 10.90 -9.20 -17.11
C ARG A 9 11.61 -9.86 -18.29
N GLY A 10 11.78 -11.18 -18.28
CA GLY A 10 12.39 -11.94 -19.38
C GLY A 10 11.67 -11.75 -20.72
N PHE A 11 10.33 -11.80 -20.71
CA PHE A 11 9.51 -11.51 -21.89
C PHE A 11 9.72 -10.07 -22.40
N ARG A 12 9.82 -9.08 -21.50
CA ARG A 12 10.02 -7.66 -21.83
C ARG A 12 11.42 -7.35 -22.36
N THR A 13 12.48 -7.93 -21.78
CA THR A 13 13.87 -7.53 -22.10
C THR A 13 14.57 -8.46 -23.09
N GLY A 14 14.12 -9.70 -23.22
CA GLY A 14 14.69 -10.68 -24.14
C GLY A 14 13.89 -10.81 -25.44
N PHE A 15 12.59 -11.10 -25.34
CA PHE A 15 11.76 -11.41 -26.50
C PHE A 15 11.24 -10.17 -27.25
N HIS A 16 10.80 -9.13 -26.54
CA HIS A 16 10.24 -7.92 -27.16
C HIS A 16 11.31 -7.12 -27.93
N THR A 17 12.40 -6.76 -27.27
CA THR A 17 13.48 -5.93 -27.82
C THR A 17 14.16 -6.56 -29.03
N SER A 18 14.34 -7.89 -29.02
CA SER A 18 14.98 -8.61 -30.13
C SER A 18 14.09 -8.74 -31.36
N LYS A 19 12.77 -8.80 -31.19
CA LYS A 19 11.83 -9.11 -32.28
C LYS A 19 11.03 -7.91 -32.80
N PHE A 20 10.75 -6.92 -31.95
CA PHE A 20 9.83 -5.82 -32.23
C PHE A 20 10.39 -4.43 -31.94
N GLY A 21 11.62 -4.33 -31.40
CA GLY A 21 12.30 -3.05 -31.17
C GLY A 21 11.56 -2.13 -30.19
N LYS A 22 11.30 -0.88 -30.59
CA LYS A 22 10.62 0.14 -29.76
C LYS A 22 9.17 0.40 -30.19
N VAL A 23 8.55 -0.54 -30.89
CA VAL A 23 7.16 -0.38 -31.37
C VAL A 23 6.16 -0.84 -30.29
N PRO A 24 5.07 -0.10 -30.04
CA PRO A 24 3.96 -0.59 -29.23
C PRO A 24 3.42 -1.93 -29.74
N LEU A 25 3.17 -2.87 -28.83
CA LEU A 25 2.64 -4.19 -29.19
C LEU A 25 1.31 -4.46 -28.53
N ARG A 26 0.37 -4.97 -29.31
CA ARG A 26 -0.82 -5.60 -28.75
C ARG A 26 -0.47 -7.01 -28.29
N ILE A 27 -0.67 -7.28 -27.01
CA ILE A 27 -0.54 -8.58 -26.37
C ILE A 27 -1.90 -9.01 -25.82
N PHE A 28 -2.13 -10.30 -25.67
CA PHE A 28 -3.30 -10.82 -24.96
C PHE A 28 -2.85 -11.30 -23.59
N VAL A 29 -3.44 -10.73 -22.54
CA VAL A 29 -3.26 -11.18 -21.16
C VAL A 29 -4.56 -11.84 -20.73
N GLY A 30 -4.58 -13.17 -20.72
CA GLY A 30 -5.83 -13.91 -20.67
C GLY A 30 -6.67 -13.65 -21.93
N ALA A 31 -7.94 -13.30 -21.76
CA ALA A 31 -8.84 -12.93 -22.85
C ALA A 31 -8.81 -11.43 -23.19
N GLU A 32 -8.04 -10.61 -22.46
CA GLU A 32 -8.06 -9.15 -22.61
C GLU A 32 -6.90 -8.67 -23.50
N PRO A 33 -7.19 -7.86 -24.55
CA PRO A 33 -6.16 -7.21 -25.30
C PRO A 33 -5.54 -6.06 -24.49
N MET A 34 -4.23 -6.07 -24.36
CA MET A 34 -3.44 -5.00 -23.74
C MET A 34 -2.40 -4.48 -24.72
N TYR A 35 -2.07 -3.20 -24.64
CA TYR A 35 -0.98 -2.63 -25.42
C TYR A 35 0.24 -2.43 -24.51
N PHE A 36 1.32 -3.14 -24.81
CA PHE A 36 2.62 -2.89 -24.20
C PHE A 36 3.27 -1.69 -24.89
N ILE A 37 3.48 -0.63 -24.12
CA ILE A 37 4.16 0.58 -24.57
C ILE A 37 5.61 0.54 -24.09
N PRO A 38 6.61 0.48 -24.99
CA PRO A 38 8.00 0.43 -24.59
C PRO A 38 8.48 1.78 -24.04
N HIS A 39 9.60 1.75 -23.31
CA HIS A 39 10.27 2.94 -22.81
C HIS A 39 10.69 3.88 -23.96
N GLY A 40 10.49 5.19 -23.77
CA GLY A 40 10.89 6.24 -24.72
C GLY A 40 9.77 7.25 -24.99
N GLN A 41 9.77 7.84 -26.18
CA GLN A 41 8.78 8.84 -26.59
C GLN A 41 7.31 8.37 -26.49
N PRO A 42 6.94 7.11 -26.86
CA PRO A 42 5.54 6.67 -26.82
C PRO A 42 4.89 6.70 -25.43
N ILE A 43 5.62 6.38 -24.36
CA ILE A 43 5.06 6.45 -23.00
C ILE A 43 4.87 7.91 -22.54
N ILE A 44 5.74 8.84 -22.98
CA ILE A 44 5.57 10.28 -22.72
C ILE A 44 4.31 10.79 -23.42
N GLU A 45 4.11 10.41 -24.68
CA GLU A 45 2.90 10.78 -25.45
C GLU A 45 1.62 10.21 -24.83
N LEU A 46 1.67 8.96 -24.37
CA LEU A 46 0.56 8.35 -23.62
C LEU A 46 0.21 9.18 -22.38
N PHE A 47 1.19 9.63 -21.60
CA PHE A 47 0.91 10.46 -20.43
C PHE A 47 0.39 11.87 -20.78
N LYS A 48 0.84 12.45 -21.90
CA LYS A 48 0.32 13.73 -22.40
C LYS A 48 -1.12 13.62 -22.91
N ALA A 49 -1.55 12.45 -23.35
CA ALA A 49 -2.90 12.18 -23.85
C ALA A 49 -3.95 11.92 -22.75
N SER A 50 -3.75 12.42 -21.52
CA SER A 50 -4.60 12.16 -20.36
C SER A 50 -6.08 12.53 -20.55
N ARG A 51 -6.40 13.46 -21.46
CA ARG A 51 -7.79 13.82 -21.82
C ARG A 51 -8.57 12.67 -22.48
N HIS A 52 -7.89 11.68 -23.02
CA HIS A 52 -8.49 10.55 -23.74
C HIS A 52 -8.25 9.22 -23.04
N LEU A 53 -7.66 9.25 -21.85
CA LEU A 53 -7.22 8.08 -21.12
C LEU A 53 -7.69 8.15 -19.66
N THR A 54 -8.02 6.99 -19.10
CA THR A 54 -8.39 6.85 -17.68
C THR A 54 -7.57 5.77 -17.00
N THR A 55 -7.39 5.91 -15.69
CA THR A 55 -6.86 4.88 -14.78
C THR A 55 -7.97 4.07 -14.11
N LYS A 56 -9.24 4.48 -14.25
CA LYS A 56 -10.39 3.91 -13.53
C LYS A 56 -10.55 2.41 -13.75
N SER A 57 -10.27 1.90 -14.96
CA SER A 57 -10.38 0.46 -15.27
C SER A 57 -9.51 -0.42 -14.37
N LEU A 58 -8.26 0.00 -14.12
CA LEU A 58 -7.34 -0.70 -13.24
C LEU A 58 -7.78 -0.55 -11.78
N GLY A 59 -8.26 0.63 -11.39
CA GLY A 59 -8.84 0.86 -10.06
C GLY A 59 -10.03 -0.06 -9.78
N VAL A 60 -10.99 -0.14 -10.71
CA VAL A 60 -12.18 -1.01 -10.64
C VAL A 60 -11.81 -2.47 -10.50
N MET A 61 -10.90 -2.98 -11.34
CA MET A 61 -10.38 -4.35 -11.21
C MET A 61 -9.80 -4.57 -9.81
N THR A 62 -9.00 -3.63 -9.32
CA THR A 62 -8.33 -3.74 -8.03
C THR A 62 -9.33 -3.79 -6.88
N VAL A 63 -10.25 -2.83 -6.78
CA VAL A 63 -11.17 -2.78 -5.64
C VAL A 63 -12.20 -3.90 -5.67
N ARG A 64 -12.72 -4.25 -6.86
CA ARG A 64 -13.71 -5.33 -7.01
C ARG A 64 -13.08 -6.70 -6.80
N ASP A 65 -12.03 -7.01 -7.56
CA ASP A 65 -11.51 -8.38 -7.65
C ASP A 65 -10.51 -8.66 -6.53
N ALA A 66 -9.60 -7.73 -6.26
CA ALA A 66 -8.53 -7.90 -5.27
C ALA A 66 -9.04 -7.66 -3.83
N PHE A 67 -9.74 -6.56 -3.59
CA PHE A 67 -10.17 -6.18 -2.24
C PHE A 67 -11.61 -6.59 -1.91
N GLY A 68 -12.43 -6.94 -2.91
CA GLY A 68 -13.76 -7.49 -2.70
C GLY A 68 -14.84 -6.45 -2.43
N LEU A 69 -14.72 -5.26 -3.01
CA LEU A 69 -15.78 -4.24 -3.00
C LEU A 69 -17.09 -4.84 -3.52
N PRO A 70 -18.21 -4.80 -2.76
CA PRO A 70 -19.49 -5.35 -3.20
C PRO A 70 -19.99 -4.70 -4.49
N GLU A 71 -20.71 -5.46 -5.32
CA GLU A 71 -21.30 -4.94 -6.56
C GLU A 71 -22.27 -3.78 -6.31
N SER A 72 -22.96 -3.78 -5.16
CA SER A 72 -23.85 -2.68 -4.75
C SER A 72 -23.12 -1.36 -4.50
N ASP A 73 -21.83 -1.41 -4.15
CA ASP A 73 -21.00 -0.23 -3.85
C ASP A 73 -20.17 0.23 -5.06
N MET A 74 -20.11 -0.59 -6.12
CA MET A 74 -19.35 -0.25 -7.33
C MET A 74 -19.78 1.09 -7.95
N PRO A 75 -21.09 1.42 -8.09
CA PRO A 75 -21.53 2.71 -8.65
C PRO A 75 -20.97 3.92 -7.89
N ILE A 76 -20.84 3.82 -6.56
CA ILE A 76 -20.26 4.87 -5.71
C ILE A 76 -18.77 5.05 -6.05
N TYR A 77 -18.03 3.96 -6.18
CA TYR A 77 -16.59 3.99 -6.50
C TYR A 77 -16.31 4.53 -7.91
N VAL A 78 -17.09 4.10 -8.91
CA VAL A 78 -16.90 4.57 -10.30
C VAL A 78 -17.39 6.00 -10.53
N ASP A 79 -18.15 6.54 -9.57
CA ASP A 79 -18.76 7.86 -9.60
C ASP A 79 -19.71 7.99 -10.81
N GLU A 80 -20.58 6.99 -11.00
CA GLU A 80 -21.53 6.89 -12.12
C GLU A 80 -22.44 8.12 -12.22
N ASP A 81 -22.83 8.68 -11.07
CA ASP A 81 -23.71 9.84 -10.98
C ASP A 81 -23.03 11.18 -11.37
N SER A 82 -21.70 11.28 -11.27
CA SER A 82 -20.96 12.48 -11.73
C SER A 82 -21.04 12.70 -13.24
N GLN A 83 -21.42 11.67 -14.01
CA GLN A 83 -21.65 11.77 -15.45
C GLN A 83 -22.94 12.54 -15.78
N PHE A 84 -23.86 12.72 -14.82
CA PHE A 84 -25.19 13.29 -15.04
C PHE A 84 -25.39 14.72 -14.49
N GLY A 85 -24.33 15.39 -14.02
CA GLY A 85 -24.36 16.80 -13.60
C GLY A 85 -24.19 17.02 -12.09
N HIS A 86 -23.94 18.29 -11.70
CA HIS A 86 -23.58 18.87 -10.38
C HIS A 86 -23.85 18.05 -9.08
N VAL A 87 -23.26 16.86 -8.93
CA VAL A 87 -23.16 16.18 -7.64
C VAL A 87 -22.25 17.00 -6.74
N ASP A 88 -22.70 17.27 -5.51
CA ASP A 88 -21.88 17.88 -4.46
C ASP A 88 -20.51 17.18 -4.42
N PRO A 89 -19.38 17.90 -4.57
CA PRO A 89 -18.05 17.32 -4.51
C PRO A 89 -17.83 16.45 -3.26
N LEU A 90 -18.48 16.76 -2.14
CA LEU A 90 -18.38 15.99 -0.89
C LEU A 90 -19.10 14.63 -0.92
N LYS A 91 -19.92 14.39 -1.94
CA LYS A 91 -20.56 13.09 -2.19
C LYS A 91 -19.82 12.25 -3.23
N ARG A 92 -18.75 12.78 -3.84
CA ARG A 92 -17.97 12.10 -4.87
C ARG A 92 -16.79 11.39 -4.23
N PHE A 93 -16.84 10.06 -4.19
CA PHE A 93 -15.82 9.23 -3.54
C PHE A 93 -14.40 9.56 -4.00
N ASP A 94 -14.15 9.59 -5.31
CA ASP A 94 -12.81 9.87 -5.87
C ASP A 94 -12.29 11.26 -5.49
N PHE A 95 -13.16 12.28 -5.49
CA PHE A 95 -12.80 13.63 -5.08
C PHE A 95 -12.41 13.69 -3.60
N VAL A 96 -13.25 13.15 -2.72
CA VAL A 96 -13.00 13.17 -1.26
C VAL A 96 -11.78 12.34 -0.93
N GLN A 97 -11.67 11.13 -1.48
CA GLN A 97 -10.51 10.26 -1.28
C GLN A 97 -9.22 10.94 -1.74
N HIS A 98 -9.20 11.53 -2.94
CA HIS A 98 -8.02 12.20 -3.46
C HIS A 98 -7.62 13.40 -2.58
N ARG A 99 -8.59 14.25 -2.23
CA ARG A 99 -8.37 15.41 -1.34
C ARG A 99 -7.77 14.97 0.00
N ASP A 100 -8.39 13.98 0.65
CA ASP A 100 -8.03 13.57 2.00
C ASP A 100 -6.68 12.85 2.03
N LEU A 101 -6.38 12.00 1.04
CA LEU A 101 -5.06 11.39 0.91
C LEU A 101 -3.97 12.46 0.73
N HIS A 102 -4.19 13.47 -0.11
CA HIS A 102 -3.22 14.56 -0.28
C HIS A 102 -3.03 15.39 1.00
N ALA A 103 -4.12 15.69 1.70
CA ALA A 103 -4.08 16.54 2.89
C ALA A 103 -3.55 15.80 4.14
N LEU A 104 -3.81 14.51 4.27
CA LEU A 104 -3.54 13.74 5.50
C LEU A 104 -2.32 12.81 5.39
N LEU A 105 -1.74 12.65 4.20
CA LEU A 105 -0.44 12.00 4.00
C LEU A 105 0.68 13.02 3.72
N THR A 106 0.51 14.26 4.19
CA THR A 106 1.54 15.30 4.16
C THR A 106 1.52 16.12 5.45
N GLY A 107 2.60 16.85 5.73
CA GLY A 107 2.65 17.82 6.84
C GLY A 107 2.38 17.19 8.22
N GLY A 108 1.67 17.91 9.07
CA GLY A 108 1.38 17.54 10.47
C GLY A 108 0.81 16.12 10.66
N PRO A 109 -0.27 15.74 9.95
CA PRO A 109 -0.83 14.40 10.04
C PRO A 109 0.16 13.28 9.71
N LEU A 110 0.96 13.45 8.64
CA LEU A 110 2.00 12.48 8.28
C LEU A 110 3.09 12.41 9.36
N ASN A 111 3.52 13.55 9.89
CA ASN A 111 4.52 13.63 10.94
C ASN A 111 4.03 12.91 12.21
N SER A 112 2.75 13.06 12.57
CA SER A 112 2.15 12.36 13.71
C SER A 112 2.12 10.83 13.49
N MET A 113 1.68 10.37 12.32
CA MET A 113 1.71 8.93 11.97
C MET A 113 3.14 8.37 12.01
N THR A 114 4.11 9.14 11.51
CA THR A 114 5.52 8.72 11.45
C THR A 114 6.14 8.67 12.84
N ALA A 115 5.88 9.66 13.70
CA ALA A 115 6.31 9.66 15.08
C ALA A 115 5.76 8.44 15.83
N LYS A 116 4.48 8.10 15.62
CA LYS A 116 3.88 6.92 16.24
C LYS A 116 4.46 5.61 15.71
N PHE A 117 4.75 5.52 14.41
CA PHE A 117 5.44 4.36 13.85
C PHE A 117 6.81 4.15 14.51
N VAL A 118 7.60 5.22 14.65
CA VAL A 118 8.92 5.16 15.29
C VAL A 118 8.79 4.77 16.76
N GLU A 119 7.87 5.40 17.51
CA GLU A 119 7.60 5.06 18.92
C GLU A 119 7.30 3.57 19.07
N VAL A 120 6.33 3.04 18.31
CA VAL A 120 5.90 1.64 18.42
C VAL A 120 7.02 0.68 18.00
N TYR A 121 7.78 1.02 16.96
CA TYR A 121 8.85 0.15 16.48
C TYR A 121 10.04 0.12 17.44
N SER A 122 10.42 1.27 18.02
CA SER A 122 11.44 1.35 19.08
C SER A 122 11.00 0.53 20.30
N ASP A 123 9.75 0.67 20.72
CA ASP A 123 9.16 -0.12 21.81
C ASP A 123 9.24 -1.63 21.55
N ILE A 124 8.98 -2.08 20.31
CA ILE A 124 9.08 -3.49 19.93
C ILE A 124 10.52 -3.98 20.10
N ILE A 125 11.51 -3.19 19.69
CA ILE A 125 12.93 -3.54 19.80
C ILE A 125 13.37 -3.57 21.27
N GLU A 126 13.08 -2.52 22.05
CA GLU A 126 13.50 -2.40 23.45
C GLU A 126 12.89 -3.49 24.34
N LYS A 127 11.67 -3.94 24.03
CA LYS A 127 10.95 -4.97 24.79
C LYS A 127 11.23 -6.39 24.29
N ASP A 128 11.99 -6.56 23.20
CA ASP A 128 12.33 -7.89 22.68
C ASP A 128 13.42 -8.52 23.56
N THR A 129 12.99 -9.31 24.54
CA THR A 129 13.88 -9.98 25.51
C THR A 129 14.85 -10.97 24.89
N ARG A 130 14.70 -11.30 23.60
CA ARG A 130 15.67 -12.11 22.88
C ARG A 130 16.93 -11.32 22.58
N LEU A 131 16.82 -10.02 22.33
CA LEU A 131 17.95 -9.15 22.00
C LEU A 131 18.75 -8.84 23.28
N ASN A 132 19.92 -9.47 23.40
CA ASN A 132 20.86 -9.20 24.48
C ASN A 132 21.97 -8.26 23.96
N GLU A 133 22.29 -7.21 24.70
CA GLU A 133 23.38 -6.28 24.34
C GLU A 133 24.77 -6.97 24.36
N ASP A 134 24.93 -8.01 25.18
CA ASP A 134 26.21 -8.67 25.43
C ASP A 134 26.41 -9.97 24.63
N ASP A 135 25.40 -10.44 23.88
CA ASP A 135 25.49 -11.72 23.16
C ASP A 135 24.74 -11.74 21.82
N TRP A 136 25.16 -12.64 20.94
CA TRP A 136 24.50 -12.85 19.65
C TRP A 136 23.15 -13.55 19.84
N THR A 137 22.11 -12.98 19.22
CA THR A 137 20.80 -13.62 19.12
C THR A 137 20.62 -14.21 17.74
N GLU A 138 20.41 -15.52 17.66
CA GLU A 138 20.05 -16.18 16.41
C GLU A 138 18.56 -15.98 16.11
N VAL A 139 18.25 -15.60 14.88
CA VAL A 139 16.87 -15.40 14.39
C VAL A 139 16.70 -16.31 13.18
N ASP A 140 15.72 -17.22 13.24
CA ASP A 140 15.50 -18.27 12.22
C ASP A 140 15.31 -17.68 10.81
N ASP A 141 14.49 -16.63 10.70
CA ASP A 141 14.23 -15.90 9.45
C ASP A 141 14.18 -14.39 9.75
N LEU A 142 15.25 -13.69 9.36
CA LEU A 142 15.38 -12.24 9.51
C LEU A 142 14.24 -11.48 8.79
N TYR A 143 13.82 -11.96 7.62
CA TYR A 143 12.74 -11.31 6.88
C TYR A 143 11.40 -11.51 7.57
N GLU A 144 11.12 -12.71 8.07
CA GLU A 144 9.88 -12.97 8.82
C GLU A 144 9.81 -12.18 10.12
N TRP A 145 10.91 -12.10 10.86
CA TRP A 145 11.00 -11.28 12.06
C TRP A 145 10.78 -9.80 11.75
N LEU A 146 11.52 -9.26 10.78
CA LEU A 146 11.47 -7.84 10.43
C LEU A 146 10.11 -7.45 9.85
N LYS A 147 9.59 -8.21 8.88
CA LYS A 147 8.32 -7.87 8.20
C LYS A 147 7.14 -7.81 9.18
N ASN A 148 7.11 -8.70 10.18
CA ASN A 148 6.05 -8.75 11.17
C ASN A 148 6.15 -7.63 12.19
N ASN A 149 7.35 -7.27 12.63
CA ASN A 149 7.56 -6.13 13.54
C ASN A 149 7.25 -4.79 12.84
N LEU A 150 7.69 -4.62 11.59
CA LEU A 150 7.36 -3.44 10.79
C LEU A 150 5.86 -3.33 10.52
N LEU A 151 5.20 -4.44 10.15
CA LEU A 151 3.75 -4.43 9.93
C LEU A 151 2.99 -4.11 11.21
N ARG A 152 3.40 -4.66 12.36
CA ARG A 152 2.81 -4.32 13.66
C ARG A 152 2.90 -2.83 13.93
N ALA A 153 4.09 -2.24 13.82
CA ALA A 153 4.29 -0.82 14.04
C ALA A 153 3.46 0.04 13.07
N ALA A 154 3.41 -0.32 11.79
CA ALA A 154 2.66 0.41 10.78
C ALA A 154 1.14 0.33 10.99
N ILE A 155 0.61 -0.84 11.34
CA ILE A 155 -0.82 -1.03 11.63
C ILE A 155 -1.22 -0.29 12.90
N THR A 156 -0.42 -0.35 13.97
CA THR A 156 -0.68 0.43 15.19
C THR A 156 -0.62 1.93 14.92
N ALA A 157 0.38 2.41 14.18
CA ALA A 157 0.49 3.81 13.82
C ALA A 157 -0.72 4.28 13.00
N LEU A 158 -1.18 3.47 12.04
CA LEU A 158 -2.27 3.83 11.13
C LEU A 158 -3.66 3.73 11.78
N CYS A 159 -3.94 2.61 12.47
CA CYS A 159 -5.27 2.23 12.98
C CYS A 159 -5.44 2.35 14.50
N GLY A 160 -4.38 2.67 15.25
CA GLY A 160 -4.40 2.77 16.70
C GLY A 160 -4.07 1.45 17.39
N ASP A 161 -3.89 1.54 18.71
CA ASP A 161 -3.46 0.42 19.56
C ASP A 161 -4.51 -0.70 19.61
N LYS A 162 -5.79 -0.31 19.55
CA LYS A 162 -6.92 -1.24 19.68
C LYS A 162 -7.13 -2.15 18.49
N PHE A 163 -6.60 -1.82 17.31
CA PHE A 163 -6.82 -2.62 16.11
C PHE A 163 -6.33 -4.06 16.28
N LEU A 164 -5.12 -4.27 16.79
CA LEU A 164 -4.53 -5.61 16.97
C LEU A 164 -5.06 -6.31 18.23
N GLU A 165 -5.61 -5.58 19.21
CA GLU A 165 -6.36 -6.19 20.31
C GLU A 165 -7.67 -6.80 19.80
N ILE A 166 -8.37 -6.08 18.91
CA ILE A 166 -9.61 -6.55 18.30
C ILE A 166 -9.32 -7.68 17.31
N SER A 167 -8.23 -7.58 16.54
CA SER A 167 -7.83 -8.55 15.51
C SER A 167 -6.40 -9.10 15.71
N PRO A 168 -6.18 -9.99 16.70
CA PRO A 168 -4.84 -10.47 17.05
C PRO A 168 -4.10 -11.19 15.92
N ASN A 169 -4.83 -11.89 15.04
CA ASN A 169 -4.26 -12.67 13.94
C ASN A 169 -4.07 -11.87 12.65
N PHE A 170 -4.36 -10.56 12.65
CA PHE A 170 -4.39 -9.77 11.42
C PHE A 170 -3.07 -9.76 10.67
N LEU A 171 -1.92 -9.75 11.37
CA LEU A 171 -0.61 -9.72 10.71
C LEU A 171 -0.38 -10.97 9.85
N GLU A 172 -0.72 -12.15 10.37
CA GLU A 172 -0.63 -13.41 9.64
C GLU A 172 -1.62 -13.44 8.48
N ASP A 173 -2.87 -13.06 8.74
CA ASP A 173 -3.92 -13.03 7.71
C ASP A 173 -3.56 -12.05 6.59
N PHE A 174 -2.96 -10.90 6.90
CA PHE A 174 -2.50 -9.90 5.94
C PHE A 174 -1.43 -10.47 4.99
N TRP A 175 -0.40 -11.13 5.53
CA TRP A 175 0.65 -11.73 4.68
C TRP A 175 0.13 -12.92 3.88
N LEU A 176 -0.79 -13.71 4.43
CA LEU A 176 -1.45 -14.77 3.69
C LEU A 176 -2.32 -14.21 2.55
N PHE A 177 -3.01 -13.10 2.79
CA PHE A 177 -3.75 -12.37 1.77
C PHE A 177 -2.82 -11.83 0.68
N ASP A 178 -1.73 -11.14 1.03
CA ASP A 178 -0.75 -10.61 0.08
C ASP A 178 -0.15 -11.72 -0.81
N TYR A 179 0.27 -12.83 -0.20
CA TYR A 179 0.78 -14.00 -0.93
C TYR A 179 -0.22 -14.55 -1.96
N HIS A 180 -1.51 -14.52 -1.64
CA HIS A 180 -2.57 -15.03 -2.49
C HIS A 180 -3.20 -14.00 -3.43
N LEU A 181 -2.86 -12.72 -3.26
CA LEU A 181 -3.40 -11.59 -4.01
C LEU A 181 -3.22 -11.70 -5.54
N PRO A 182 -2.10 -12.23 -6.08
CA PRO A 182 -1.94 -12.38 -7.53
C PRO A 182 -3.03 -13.20 -8.21
N SER A 183 -3.64 -14.16 -7.50
CA SER A 183 -4.75 -14.96 -8.04
C SER A 183 -6.04 -14.14 -8.17
N LEU A 184 -6.25 -13.19 -7.25
CA LEU A 184 -7.41 -12.29 -7.27
C LEU A 184 -7.27 -11.25 -8.38
N PHE A 185 -6.07 -10.68 -8.59
CA PHE A 185 -5.79 -9.81 -9.74
C PHE A 185 -5.98 -10.52 -11.10
N LYS A 186 -5.75 -11.84 -11.15
CA LYS A 186 -6.04 -12.67 -12.33
C LYS A 186 -7.53 -12.97 -12.50
N ARG A 187 -8.39 -12.51 -11.59
CA ARG A 187 -9.86 -12.71 -11.62
C ARG A 187 -10.25 -14.18 -11.65
N MET A 188 -9.45 -15.02 -11.00
CA MET A 188 -9.69 -16.46 -10.93
C MET A 188 -10.92 -16.72 -10.06
N PRO A 189 -11.86 -17.59 -10.47
CA PRO A 189 -13.10 -17.79 -9.73
C PRO A 189 -12.87 -18.45 -8.36
N ARG A 190 -13.76 -18.17 -7.41
CA ARG A 190 -13.65 -18.63 -6.00
C ARG A 190 -13.47 -20.12 -5.83
N TRP A 191 -14.13 -20.94 -6.64
CA TRP A 191 -14.00 -22.40 -6.58
C TRP A 191 -12.61 -22.90 -7.02
N LEU A 192 -11.87 -22.13 -7.83
CA LEU A 192 -10.55 -22.48 -8.32
C LEU A 192 -9.43 -22.01 -7.38
N VAL A 193 -9.63 -20.87 -6.72
CA VAL A 193 -8.66 -20.31 -5.77
C VAL A 193 -9.28 -20.00 -4.39
N PRO A 194 -9.93 -20.99 -3.73
CA PRO A 194 -10.71 -20.75 -2.52
C PRO A 194 -9.86 -20.16 -1.38
N LYS A 195 -8.58 -20.50 -1.30
CA LYS A 195 -7.64 -19.95 -0.31
C LYS A 195 -7.43 -18.45 -0.48
N SER A 196 -7.37 -17.94 -1.71
CA SER A 196 -7.23 -16.50 -1.98
C SER A 196 -8.43 -15.71 -1.47
N TYR A 197 -9.63 -16.22 -1.72
CA TYR A 197 -10.85 -15.59 -1.23
C TYR A 197 -10.98 -15.69 0.30
N ALA A 198 -10.63 -16.85 0.88
CA ALA A 198 -10.66 -17.01 2.34
C ALA A 198 -9.68 -16.05 3.05
N ALA A 199 -8.45 -15.89 2.55
CA ALA A 199 -7.47 -14.98 3.12
C ALA A 199 -7.95 -13.52 3.05
N ARG A 200 -8.45 -13.08 1.88
CA ARG A 200 -9.06 -11.75 1.71
C ARG A 200 -10.22 -11.54 2.68
N ASP A 201 -11.15 -12.50 2.75
CA ASP A 201 -12.36 -12.37 3.55
C ASP A 201 -12.00 -12.21 5.04
N LYS A 202 -11.01 -12.93 5.58
CA LYS A 202 -10.54 -12.73 6.96
C LYS A 202 -10.00 -11.31 7.22
N CYS A 203 -9.26 -10.74 6.28
CA CYS A 203 -8.78 -9.36 6.40
C CYS A 203 -9.93 -8.36 6.36
N VAL A 204 -10.93 -8.57 5.50
CA VAL A 204 -12.15 -7.74 5.46
C VAL A 204 -12.93 -7.84 6.77
N GLU A 205 -13.08 -9.03 7.35
CA GLU A 205 -13.73 -9.20 8.65
C GLU A 205 -12.97 -8.52 9.80
N SER A 206 -11.64 -8.34 9.67
CA SER A 206 -10.84 -7.55 10.62
C SER A 206 -11.09 -6.05 10.49
N MET A 207 -11.21 -5.55 9.26
CA MET A 207 -11.60 -4.15 9.01
C MET A 207 -13.03 -3.87 9.49
N LEU A 208 -13.97 -4.80 9.28
CA LEU A 208 -15.34 -4.67 9.76
C LEU A 208 -15.41 -4.51 11.28
N ARG A 209 -14.71 -5.37 12.03
CA ARG A 209 -14.67 -5.28 13.50
C ARG A 209 -14.05 -3.97 13.97
N TYR A 210 -13.03 -3.48 13.28
CA TYR A 210 -12.42 -2.17 13.56
C TYR A 210 -13.40 -1.02 13.28
N HIS A 211 -14.15 -1.06 12.17
CA HIS A 211 -15.17 -0.05 11.84
C HIS A 211 -16.32 -0.07 12.85
N GLU A 212 -16.81 -1.25 13.23
CA GLU A 212 -17.85 -1.41 14.23
C GLU A 212 -17.41 -0.83 15.58
N TYR A 213 -16.19 -1.15 16.03
CA TYR A 213 -15.61 -0.57 17.24
C TYR A 213 -15.54 0.96 17.18
N GLY A 214 -15.10 1.53 16.07
CA GLY A 214 -15.06 2.98 15.87
C GLY A 214 -16.45 3.63 15.97
N ASN A 215 -17.45 3.05 15.31
CA ASN A 215 -18.83 3.56 15.32
C ASN A 215 -19.52 3.44 16.69
N GLN A 216 -19.05 2.56 17.58
CA GLN A 216 -19.53 2.48 18.96
C GLN A 216 -18.97 3.60 19.85
N LEU A 217 -17.80 4.13 19.52
CA LEU A 217 -17.08 5.11 20.34
C LEU A 217 -17.21 6.55 19.86
N PHE A 218 -17.34 6.75 18.55
CA PHE A 218 -17.22 8.05 17.94
C PHE A 218 -18.40 8.37 17.02
N ASP A 219 -18.82 9.62 17.06
CA ASP A 219 -19.55 10.23 15.96
C ASP A 219 -18.54 10.80 14.97
N PHE A 220 -18.34 10.12 13.83
CA PHE A 220 -17.42 10.57 12.79
C PHE A 220 -17.91 11.83 12.03
N THR A 221 -19.15 12.27 12.27
CA THR A 221 -19.70 13.49 11.68
C THR A 221 -19.42 14.74 12.52
N ASP A 222 -19.01 14.58 13.79
CA ASP A 222 -18.60 15.69 14.66
C ASP A 222 -17.23 16.26 14.22
N GLU A 223 -17.26 17.42 13.58
CA GLU A 223 -16.08 18.12 13.05
C GLU A 223 -15.05 18.52 14.12
N ASP A 224 -15.50 18.67 15.38
CA ASP A 224 -14.61 18.98 16.51
C ASP A 224 -14.18 17.72 17.29
N GLY A 225 -14.69 16.55 16.89
CA GLY A 225 -14.43 15.26 17.48
C GLY A 225 -13.16 14.57 16.96
N VAL A 226 -13.23 13.23 16.82
CA VAL A 226 -12.07 12.39 16.46
C VAL A 226 -11.47 12.72 15.08
N VAL A 227 -12.26 13.30 14.17
CA VAL A 227 -11.82 13.69 12.82
C VAL A 227 -10.91 14.92 12.78
N LYS A 228 -10.77 15.64 13.91
CA LYS A 228 -9.86 16.78 14.06
C LYS A 228 -8.52 16.40 14.69
N LYS A 229 -8.46 15.26 15.38
CA LYS A 229 -7.25 14.76 16.05
C LYS A 229 -6.34 14.07 15.04
N ASP A 230 -5.05 14.42 15.05
CA ASP A 230 -4.07 13.81 14.13
C ASP A 230 -3.87 12.32 14.41
N TRP A 231 -3.96 11.90 15.68
CA TRP A 231 -3.88 10.50 16.09
C TRP A 231 -4.60 10.23 17.43
N THR A 232 -5.15 9.02 17.61
CA THR A 232 -5.75 8.51 18.86
C THR A 232 -5.39 7.06 19.12
N SER A 233 -5.35 6.64 20.39
CA SER A 233 -5.07 5.24 20.75
C SER A 233 -6.16 4.28 20.28
N GLU A 234 -7.40 4.74 20.32
CA GLU A 234 -8.57 3.95 20.00
C GLU A 234 -8.74 3.72 18.49
N PHE A 235 -8.45 4.72 17.66
CA PHE A 235 -8.78 4.68 16.23
C PHE A 235 -7.64 5.09 15.29
N GLY A 236 -6.46 5.40 15.82
CA GLY A 236 -5.29 5.72 15.02
C GLY A 236 -5.38 7.10 14.38
N THR A 237 -4.91 7.18 13.14
CA THR A 237 -4.70 8.44 12.42
C THR A 237 -6.01 9.16 12.06
N ARG A 238 -5.89 10.47 11.88
CA ARG A 238 -6.92 11.30 11.25
C ARG A 238 -7.37 10.79 9.89
N LEU A 239 -6.48 10.14 9.13
CA LEU A 239 -6.82 9.54 7.85
C LEU A 239 -7.90 8.47 8.01
N MET A 240 -7.78 7.60 9.02
CA MET A 240 -8.76 6.54 9.24
C MET A 240 -10.12 7.11 9.68
N SER A 241 -10.15 8.09 10.58
CA SER A 241 -11.42 8.74 10.99
C SER A 241 -12.07 9.54 9.85
N ALA A 242 -11.29 10.27 9.05
CA ALA A 242 -11.79 10.96 7.86
C ALA A 242 -12.38 9.99 6.83
N ARG A 243 -11.80 8.79 6.69
CA ARG A 243 -12.33 7.75 5.81
C ARG A 243 -13.67 7.18 6.31
N GLN A 244 -13.85 6.98 7.61
CA GLN A 244 -15.15 6.58 8.16
C GLN A 244 -16.22 7.63 7.86
N LYS A 245 -15.91 8.90 8.10
CA LYS A 245 -16.80 10.01 7.74
C LYS A 245 -17.14 10.02 6.25
N MET A 246 -16.14 9.84 5.38
CA MET A 246 -16.34 9.76 3.93
C MET A 246 -17.25 8.59 3.56
N PHE A 247 -17.05 7.40 4.12
CA PHE A 247 -17.90 6.24 3.82
C PHE A 247 -19.36 6.50 4.18
N GLN A 248 -19.62 7.11 5.34
CA GLN A 248 -20.97 7.52 5.73
C GLN A 248 -21.55 8.58 4.79
N SER A 249 -20.76 9.58 4.37
CA SER A 249 -21.25 10.69 3.53
C SER A 249 -21.60 10.27 2.10
N VAL A 250 -20.87 9.29 1.55
CA VAL A 250 -21.12 8.76 0.19
C VAL A 250 -22.09 7.58 0.18
N GLY A 251 -22.56 7.13 1.35
CA GLY A 251 -23.49 6.00 1.46
C GLY A 251 -22.87 4.62 1.18
N MET A 252 -21.56 4.48 1.42
CA MET A 252 -20.83 3.22 1.27
C MET A 252 -21.32 2.20 2.30
N THR A 253 -21.57 0.95 1.90
CA THR A 253 -21.92 -0.08 2.90
C THR A 253 -20.75 -0.36 3.85
N PRO A 254 -20.98 -0.88 5.08
CA PRO A 254 -19.90 -1.27 5.98
C PRO A 254 -18.90 -2.23 5.33
N ARG A 255 -19.39 -3.20 4.54
CA ARG A 255 -18.53 -4.16 3.84
C ARG A 255 -17.72 -3.50 2.72
N GLY A 256 -18.30 -2.53 2.02
CA GLY A 256 -17.57 -1.75 1.01
C GLY A 256 -16.48 -0.88 1.63
N GLY A 257 -16.79 -0.18 2.73
CA GLY A 257 -15.81 0.58 3.50
C GLY A 257 -14.65 -0.31 3.97
N ALA A 258 -14.95 -1.47 4.55
CA ALA A 258 -13.96 -2.44 5.00
C ALA A 258 -13.07 -2.97 3.86
N ALA A 259 -13.64 -3.24 2.68
CA ALA A 259 -12.88 -3.63 1.50
C ALA A 259 -11.93 -2.52 1.03
N LEU A 260 -12.39 -1.26 1.02
CA LEU A 260 -11.56 -0.12 0.63
C LEU A 260 -10.44 0.18 1.64
N ASP A 261 -10.70 -0.01 2.93
CA ASP A 261 -9.68 0.12 3.98
C ASP A 261 -8.67 -1.03 3.95
N LEU A 262 -9.07 -2.25 3.62
CA LEU A 262 -8.12 -3.32 3.32
C LEU A 262 -7.18 -2.93 2.17
N GLY A 263 -7.74 -2.29 1.13
CA GLY A 263 -6.95 -1.75 0.02
C GLY A 263 -5.93 -0.70 0.47
N LEU A 264 -6.31 0.20 1.38
CA LEU A 264 -5.39 1.18 1.98
C LEU A 264 -4.29 0.48 2.80
N MET A 265 -4.66 -0.48 3.66
CA MET A 265 -3.70 -1.27 4.44
C MET A 265 -2.66 -1.92 3.54
N TRP A 266 -3.11 -2.55 2.45
CA TRP A 266 -2.21 -3.17 1.48
C TRP A 266 -1.30 -2.14 0.81
N ALA A 267 -1.88 -1.02 0.34
CA ALA A 267 -1.12 0.02 -0.36
C ALA A 267 0.01 0.65 0.49
N VAL A 268 -0.25 0.89 1.78
CA VAL A 268 0.72 1.48 2.71
C VAL A 268 1.85 0.52 3.05
N ASN A 269 1.56 -0.77 3.20
CA ASN A 269 2.49 -1.73 3.80
C ASN A 269 3.22 -2.63 2.78
N ALA A 270 2.51 -3.14 1.78
CA ALA A 270 2.99 -4.24 0.93
C ALA A 270 4.20 -3.88 0.05
N ASN A 271 4.46 -2.58 -0.16
CA ASN A 271 5.63 -2.10 -0.91
C ASN A 271 6.75 -1.62 0.03
N ALA A 272 6.40 -0.87 1.07
CA ALA A 272 7.36 -0.24 1.97
C ALA A 272 8.15 -1.28 2.78
N ILE A 273 7.48 -2.32 3.28
CA ILE A 273 8.12 -3.34 4.11
C ILE A 273 9.15 -4.17 3.30
N PRO A 274 8.83 -4.71 2.11
CA PRO A 274 9.84 -5.37 1.28
C PRO A 274 10.97 -4.42 0.84
N ALA A 275 10.67 -3.16 0.54
CA ALA A 275 11.71 -2.18 0.21
C ALA A 275 12.68 -1.94 1.38
N GLY A 276 12.16 -1.80 2.61
CA GLY A 276 12.97 -1.71 3.82
C GLY A 276 13.86 -2.92 4.03
N MET A 277 13.35 -4.14 3.75
CA MET A 277 14.17 -5.35 3.81
C MET A 277 15.31 -5.33 2.77
N TRP A 278 15.03 -4.94 1.53
CA TRP A 278 16.07 -4.85 0.51
C TRP A 278 17.15 -3.83 0.86
N ILE A 279 16.75 -2.66 1.38
CA ILE A 279 17.68 -1.66 1.89
C ILE A 279 18.58 -2.27 2.98
N LEU A 280 17.99 -2.95 3.96
CA LEU A 280 18.76 -3.59 5.04
C LEU A 280 19.73 -4.65 4.51
N LEU A 281 19.28 -5.53 3.61
CA LEU A 281 20.13 -6.57 3.03
C LEU A 281 21.27 -5.98 2.20
N ASP A 282 20.99 -5.00 1.35
CA ASP A 282 21.99 -4.37 0.50
C ASP A 282 23.05 -3.66 1.37
N ILE A 283 22.67 -3.09 2.53
CA ILE A 283 23.60 -2.52 3.53
C ILE A 283 24.42 -3.61 4.23
N LEU A 284 23.78 -4.68 4.74
CA LEU A 284 24.46 -5.69 5.55
C LEU A 284 25.41 -6.59 4.73
N LEU A 285 25.10 -6.82 3.46
CA LEU A 285 25.89 -7.69 2.59
C LEU A 285 27.10 -6.98 1.97
N ASP A 286 27.17 -5.65 2.04
CA ASP A 286 28.30 -4.84 1.60
C ASP A 286 29.04 -4.24 2.82
N LYS A 287 30.25 -4.76 3.08
CA LYS A 287 31.05 -4.38 4.25
C LYS A 287 31.39 -2.89 4.29
N ASP A 288 31.74 -2.31 3.15
CA ASP A 288 32.13 -0.90 3.08
C ASP A 288 30.89 0.00 3.18
N LEU A 289 29.75 -0.45 2.64
CA LEU A 289 28.49 0.28 2.70
C LEU A 289 27.97 0.38 4.13
N LYS A 290 28.00 -0.72 4.90
CA LYS A 290 27.54 -0.74 6.29
C LYS A 290 28.23 0.34 7.13
N ASP A 291 29.56 0.39 7.11
CA ASP A 291 30.33 1.33 7.94
C ASP A 291 30.09 2.79 7.51
N ARG A 292 29.94 3.05 6.21
CA ARG A 292 29.61 4.38 5.67
C ARG A 292 28.20 4.83 6.05
N VAL A 293 27.22 3.93 6.03
CA VAL A 293 25.85 4.21 6.43
C VAL A 293 25.79 4.51 7.93
N MET A 294 26.46 3.70 8.75
CA MET A 294 26.54 3.96 10.20
C MET A 294 27.17 5.33 10.48
N ALA A 295 28.25 5.69 9.79
CA ALA A 295 28.88 7.00 9.94
C ALA A 295 27.98 8.18 9.52
N GLU A 296 27.16 8.02 8.47
CA GLU A 296 26.19 9.04 8.05
C GLU A 296 25.01 9.15 9.02
N MET A 297 24.53 8.02 9.55
CA MET A 297 23.38 7.95 10.45
C MET A 297 23.69 8.46 11.86
N GLN A 298 24.89 8.16 12.38
CA GLN A 298 25.27 8.39 13.78
C GLN A 298 24.95 9.80 14.30
N PRO A 299 25.20 10.90 13.56
CA PRO A 299 24.91 12.25 14.04
C PRO A 299 23.42 12.54 14.25
N SER A 300 22.52 11.71 13.70
CA SER A 300 21.07 11.88 13.83
C SER A 300 20.49 11.20 15.07
N PHE A 301 21.22 10.25 15.66
CA PHE A 301 20.77 9.51 16.84
C PHE A 301 21.15 10.23 18.13
N ILE A 302 20.27 10.15 19.11
CA ILE A 302 20.54 10.60 20.48
C ILE A 302 21.35 9.49 21.17
N ASP A 303 22.46 9.87 21.82
CA ASP A 303 23.41 8.92 22.42
C ASP A 303 22.71 7.89 23.33
N LYS A 304 23.07 6.62 23.14
CA LYS A 304 22.53 5.46 23.88
C LYS A 304 20.99 5.33 23.86
N SER A 305 20.34 5.72 22.77
CA SER A 305 18.90 5.53 22.61
C SER A 305 18.52 5.16 21.17
N LEU A 306 17.32 4.61 21.00
CA LEU A 306 16.70 4.44 19.68
C LEU A 306 16.01 5.71 19.17
N SER A 307 16.14 6.84 19.87
CA SER A 307 15.58 8.12 19.46
C SER A 307 16.51 8.84 18.48
N PHE A 308 15.93 9.45 17.45
CA PHE A 308 16.68 10.16 16.41
C PHE A 308 15.92 11.36 15.84
N GLU A 309 16.67 12.32 15.32
CA GLU A 309 16.15 13.45 14.55
C GLU A 309 15.78 12.98 13.13
N ILE A 310 14.50 12.70 12.89
CA ILE A 310 14.03 12.12 11.62
C ILE A 310 14.39 12.95 10.39
N ASP A 311 14.25 14.28 10.45
CA ASP A 311 14.55 15.15 9.32
C ASP A 311 16.05 15.11 8.97
N LYS A 312 16.90 15.04 9.99
CA LYS A 312 18.35 14.92 9.83
C LYS A 312 18.72 13.56 9.23
N LEU A 313 18.15 12.48 9.75
CA LEU A 313 18.35 11.13 9.23
C LEU A 313 17.93 11.03 7.76
N CYS A 314 16.74 11.52 7.43
CA CYS A 314 16.19 11.49 6.07
C CYS A 314 16.88 12.48 5.11
N SER A 315 17.67 13.43 5.61
CA SER A 315 18.48 14.34 4.77
C SER A 315 19.81 13.72 4.31
N GLY A 316 20.18 12.55 4.83
CA GLY A 316 21.44 11.86 4.50
C GLY A 316 21.54 11.48 3.02
N PRO A 317 22.56 11.95 2.27
CA PRO A 317 22.67 11.66 0.85
C PRO A 317 22.90 10.18 0.53
N LEU A 318 23.64 9.43 1.37
CA LEU A 318 23.89 8.01 1.16
C LEU A 318 22.62 7.18 1.38
N ILE A 319 21.86 7.44 2.45
CA ILE A 319 20.57 6.75 2.69
C ILE A 319 19.60 7.01 1.54
N ASN A 320 19.49 8.26 1.08
CA ASN A 320 18.66 8.58 -0.09
C ASN A 320 19.14 7.85 -1.36
N SER A 321 20.45 7.76 -1.58
CA SER A 321 21.03 7.01 -2.69
C SER A 321 20.64 5.53 -2.64
N ILE A 322 20.75 4.88 -1.47
CA ILE A 322 20.39 3.48 -1.26
C ILE A 322 18.88 3.26 -1.48
N TYR A 323 18.05 4.16 -0.95
CA TYR A 323 16.61 4.13 -1.15
C TYR A 323 16.25 4.19 -2.65
N LEU A 324 16.82 5.15 -3.38
CA LEU A 324 16.57 5.30 -4.82
C LEU A 324 17.09 4.12 -5.63
N GLU A 325 18.26 3.57 -5.28
CA GLU A 325 18.83 2.39 -5.95
C GLU A 325 17.99 1.13 -5.70
N THR A 326 17.47 0.98 -4.48
CA THR A 326 16.51 -0.09 -4.14
C THR A 326 15.27 0.03 -5.01
N LEU A 327 14.69 1.23 -5.13
CA LEU A 327 13.53 1.45 -6.00
C LEU A 327 13.85 1.12 -7.46
N ARG A 328 15.02 1.54 -7.95
CA ARG A 328 15.48 1.29 -9.34
C ARG A 328 15.60 -0.21 -9.64
N LEU A 329 16.09 -1.00 -8.69
CA LEU A 329 16.36 -2.42 -8.86
C LEU A 329 15.14 -3.32 -8.61
N ARG A 330 14.30 -2.95 -7.65
CA ARG A 330 13.28 -3.84 -7.07
C ARG A 330 11.85 -3.49 -7.46
N VAL A 331 11.55 -2.25 -7.89
CA VAL A 331 10.20 -1.86 -8.28
C VAL A 331 9.85 -2.37 -9.68
N ALA A 332 8.72 -3.06 -9.77
CA ALA A 332 8.19 -3.60 -11.03
C ALA A 332 6.70 -3.25 -11.22
N SER A 333 6.33 -1.99 -10.94
CA SER A 333 4.93 -1.55 -10.99
C SER A 333 4.40 -1.38 -12.42
N PRO A 334 3.24 -1.97 -12.76
CA PRO A 334 2.58 -1.68 -14.03
C PRO A 334 1.95 -0.30 -14.00
N VAL A 335 2.12 0.48 -15.07
CA VAL A 335 1.37 1.72 -15.29
C VAL A 335 0.39 1.49 -16.43
N GLY A 336 -0.90 1.40 -16.09
CA GLY A 336 -1.98 1.16 -17.03
C GLY A 336 -2.79 2.41 -17.35
N ARG A 337 -3.31 2.48 -18.57
CA ARG A 337 -4.32 3.45 -19.02
C ARG A 337 -5.32 2.75 -19.94
N THR A 338 -6.57 3.18 -19.92
CA THR A 338 -7.62 2.72 -20.84
C THR A 338 -8.18 3.90 -21.61
N SER A 339 -8.38 3.74 -22.91
CA SER A 339 -9.04 4.74 -23.75
C SER A 339 -10.48 4.96 -23.29
N ILE A 340 -10.87 6.23 -23.12
CA ILE A 340 -12.30 6.60 -22.93
C ILE A 340 -13.02 6.76 -24.27
N ILE A 341 -12.27 6.80 -25.38
CA ILE A 341 -12.82 6.83 -26.73
C ILE A 341 -13.11 5.38 -27.13
N SER A 342 -14.39 5.09 -27.40
CA SER A 342 -14.82 3.80 -27.93
C SER A 342 -14.21 3.58 -29.32
N ASN A 343 -13.71 2.36 -29.57
CA ASN A 343 -13.13 1.96 -30.85
C ASN A 343 -11.88 2.74 -31.30
N LEU A 344 -11.05 3.25 -30.38
CA LEU A 344 -9.72 3.75 -30.73
C LEU A 344 -8.92 2.58 -31.37
N LYS A 345 -8.78 2.61 -32.69
CA LYS A 345 -8.12 1.55 -33.49
C LYS A 345 -6.61 1.64 -33.40
#